data_AF-A0AAV4WKU5-F1
#
_entry.id   AF-A0AAV4WKU5-F1
#
_cell.length_a   1.000
_cell.length_b   1.000
_cell.length_c   1.000
_cell.angle_alpha   90.00
_cell.angle_beta   90.00
_cell.angle_gamma   90.00
#
_symmetry.space_group_name_H-M   'P 1'
#
loop_
_entity.id
_entity.type
_entity.pdbx_description
1 polymer ?
#
loop_
_entity_poly.entity_id
_entity_poly.type
_entity_poly.pdbx_seq_one_letter_code
_entity_poly.pdbx_strand_id
1 'polypeptide(L)'
;MGSLTVIAVVLCASRNSCQNHRFRSILQLTHNCMLPNKENTNKALQLVRAMLSMKFPRMTACGVLHLEPVLILSVFDSVLTYGFLVLNITKH
;
A
#
# COMPACT_ATOMS: atom_id res chain seq x y z
N MET A 1 -18.89 6.15 14.53
CA MET A 1 -17.44 6.36 14.74
C MET A 1 -16.56 5.34 14.02
N GLY A 2 -16.94 4.06 13.88
CA GLY A 2 -16.07 3.03 13.27
C GLY A 2 -15.72 3.19 11.79
N SER A 3 -16.61 3.76 10.95
CA SER A 3 -16.35 3.94 9.51
C SER A 3 -15.23 4.94 9.22
N LEU A 4 -15.16 6.04 9.96
CA LEU A 4 -14.08 7.03 9.85
C LEU A 4 -12.72 6.45 10.24
N THR A 5 -12.69 5.56 11.24
CA THR A 5 -11.47 4.88 11.67
C THR A 5 -10.97 3.92 10.60
N VAL A 6 -11.86 3.15 9.97
CA VAL A 6 -11.51 2.26 8.85
C VAL A 6 -10.97 3.07 7.67
N ILE A 7 -11.62 4.17 7.30
CA ILE A 7 -11.16 5.06 6.23
C ILE A 7 -9.76 5.63 6.54
N ALA A 8 -9.54 6.10 7.77
CA ALA A 8 -8.25 6.64 8.19
C ALA A 8 -7.13 5.60 8.13
N VAL A 9 -7.39 4.37 8.61
CA VAL A 9 -6.39 3.29 8.59
C VAL A 9 -6.07 2.86 7.16
N VAL A 10 -7.06 2.77 6.27
CA VAL A 10 -6.83 2.45 4.85
C VAL A 10 -6.08 3.58 4.13
N LEU A 11 -6.41 4.85 4.41
CA LEU A 11 -5.68 6.01 3.87
C LEU A 11 -4.22 6.00 4.31
N CYS A 12 -3.95 5.78 5.59
CA CYS A 12 -2.59 5.70 6.12
C CYS A 12 -1.80 4.55 5.48
N ALA A 13 -2.41 3.39 5.32
CA ALA A 13 -1.76 2.24 4.69
C ALA A 13 -1.50 2.46 3.20
N SER A 14 -2.46 3.03 2.48
CA SER A 14 -2.33 3.42 1.07
C SER A 14 -1.19 4.44 0.88
N ARG A 15 -1.10 5.44 1.76
CA ARG A 15 -0.04 6.46 1.73
C ARG A 15 1.35 5.83 1.91
N ASN A 16 1.49 4.91 2.86
CA ASN A 16 2.74 4.20 3.10
C ASN A 16 3.12 3.27 1.94
N SER A 17 2.15 2.61 1.32
CA SER A 17 2.38 1.79 0.11
C SER A 17 2.89 2.65 -1.06
N CYS A 18 2.24 3.80 -1.32
CA CYS A 18 2.69 4.77 -2.31
C CYS A 18 4.10 5.30 -2.02
N GLN A 19 4.42 5.59 -0.77
CA GLN A 19 5.77 6.01 -0.36
C GLN A 19 6.80 4.90 -0.59
N ASN A 20 6.50 3.65 -0.25
CA ASN A 20 7.39 2.52 -0.53
C ASN A 20 7.62 2.31 -2.03
N HIS A 21 6.57 2.46 -2.85
CA HIS A 21 6.71 2.40 -4.30
C HIS A 21 7.62 3.52 -4.81
N ARG A 22 7.43 4.77 -4.35
CA ARG A 22 8.29 5.90 -4.71
C ARG A 22 9.74 5.67 -4.30
N PHE A 23 9.98 5.18 -3.08
CA PHE A 23 11.31 4.80 -2.62
C PHE A 23 11.95 3.77 -3.54
N ARG A 24 11.20 2.72 -3.90
CA ARG A 24 11.69 1.68 -4.81
C ARG A 24 12.02 2.22 -6.20
N SER A 25 11.19 3.11 -6.74
CA SER A 25 11.46 3.76 -8.03
C SER A 25 12.71 4.65 -7.98
N ILE A 26 12.91 5.41 -6.89
CA ILE A 26 14.11 6.23 -6.69
C ILE A 26 15.35 5.33 -6.59
N LEU A 27 15.30 4.26 -5.79
CA LEU A 27 16.38 3.27 -5.67
C LEU A 27 16.72 2.61 -7.02
N GLN A 28 15.72 2.31 -7.86
CA GLN A 28 15.95 1.78 -9.22
C GLN A 28 16.62 2.82 -10.12
N LEU A 29 16.20 4.09 -10.05
CA LEU A 29 16.82 5.17 -10.79
C LEU A 29 18.29 5.36 -10.38
N THR A 30 18.56 5.39 -9.07
CA THR A 30 19.91 5.49 -8.52
C THR A 30 20.78 4.30 -8.92
N HIS A 31 20.24 3.08 -8.88
CA HIS A 31 20.95 1.89 -9.36
C HIS A 31 21.35 2.02 -10.84
N ASN A 32 20.43 2.46 -11.69
CA ASN A 32 20.68 2.62 -13.12
C ASN A 32 21.69 3.74 -13.42
N CYS A 33 21.65 4.84 -12.66
CA CYS A 33 22.63 5.93 -12.77
C CYS A 33 24.03 5.55 -12.26
N MET A 34 24.14 4.63 -11.30
CA MET A 34 25.43 4.16 -10.76
C MET A 34 26.04 2.99 -11.55
N LEU A 35 25.23 2.27 -12.34
CA LEU A 35 25.66 1.16 -13.19
C LEU A 35 26.85 1.47 -14.12
N PRO A 36 26.92 2.64 -14.80
CA PRO A 36 28.05 2.96 -15.68
C PRO A 36 29.34 3.35 -14.94
N ASN A 37 29.29 3.65 -13.63
CA ASN A 37 30.45 4.11 -12.83
C ASN A 37 30.90 3.07 -11.80
N LYS A 38 30.77 1.80 -12.18
CA LYS A 38 30.81 0.60 -11.32
C LYS A 38 32.12 0.40 -10.56
N GLU A 39 33.22 0.91 -11.11
CA GLU A 39 34.57 0.73 -10.58
C GLU A 39 34.80 1.54 -9.28
N ASN A 40 34.19 2.73 -9.15
CA ASN A 40 34.30 3.59 -7.97
C ASN A 40 33.14 3.46 -6.97
N THR A 41 31.96 2.99 -7.42
CA THR A 41 30.73 3.00 -6.60
C THR A 41 30.27 1.60 -6.15
N ASN A 42 31.14 0.59 -6.24
CA ASN A 42 30.80 -0.83 -6.03
C ASN A 42 30.11 -1.12 -4.68
N LYS A 43 30.56 -0.47 -3.59
CA LYS A 43 29.93 -0.59 -2.26
C LYS A 43 28.53 0.04 -2.19
N ALA A 44 28.34 1.21 -2.81
CA ALA A 44 27.05 1.89 -2.86
C ALA A 44 26.05 1.12 -3.74
N LEU A 45 26.53 0.56 -4.86
CA LEU A 45 25.72 -0.28 -5.75
C LEU A 45 25.27 -1.57 -5.05
N GLN A 46 26.16 -2.23 -4.27
CA GLN A 46 25.80 -3.39 -3.45
C GLN A 46 24.73 -3.04 -2.41
N LEU A 47 24.85 -1.90 -1.74
CA LEU A 47 23.87 -1.43 -0.76
C LEU A 47 22.50 -1.19 -1.40
N VAL A 48 22.47 -0.45 -2.52
CA VAL A 48 21.24 -0.19 -3.31
C VAL A 48 20.59 -1.50 -3.78
N ARG A 49 21.40 -2.47 -4.19
CA ARG A 49 20.93 -3.80 -4.60
C ARG A 49 20.34 -4.59 -3.44
N ALA A 50 20.94 -4.52 -2.25
CA ALA A 50 20.42 -5.15 -1.04
C ALA A 50 19.10 -4.48 -0.57
N MET A 51 18.99 -3.16 -0.68
CA MET A 51 17.75 -2.44 -0.40
C MET A 51 16.64 -2.77 -1.42
N LEU A 52 16.99 -3.02 -2.69
CA LEU A 52 16.06 -3.46 -3.73
C LEU A 52 15.59 -4.91 -3.55
N SER A 53 16.42 -5.77 -2.97
CA SER A 53 16.06 -7.16 -2.67
C SER A 53 15.24 -7.31 -1.39
N MET A 54 15.34 -6.36 -0.46
CA MET A 54 14.45 -6.28 0.69
C MET A 54 13.00 -6.04 0.22
N LYS A 55 12.15 -7.05 0.43
CA LYS A 55 10.70 -6.89 0.29
C LYS A 55 10.21 -6.05 1.46
N PHE A 56 9.76 -4.82 1.18
CA PHE A 56 9.06 -4.03 2.16
C PHE A 56 7.84 -4.83 2.67
N PRO A 57 7.65 -4.93 3.99
CA PRO A 57 6.51 -5.65 4.54
C PRO A 57 5.22 -4.99 4.03
N ARG A 58 4.35 -5.81 3.44
CA ARG A 58 3.01 -5.35 3.04
C ARG A 58 2.25 -4.99 4.31
N MET A 59 1.61 -3.81 4.32
CA MET A 59 0.77 -3.41 5.45
C MET A 59 -0.47 -4.29 5.50
N THR A 60 -0.58 -5.05 6.58
CA THR A 60 -1.73 -5.91 6.88
C THR A 60 -2.35 -5.45 8.19
N ALA A 61 -3.67 -5.36 8.26
CA ALA A 61 -4.37 -5.21 9.53
C ALA A 61 -4.47 -6.60 10.17
N CYS A 62 -3.72 -6.80 11.26
CA CYS A 62 -3.64 -8.04 12.04
C CYS A 62 -3.32 -9.31 11.21
N GLY A 63 -2.66 -9.20 10.05
CA GLY A 63 -2.38 -10.34 9.16
C GLY A 63 -3.60 -10.94 8.44
N VAL A 64 -4.81 -10.46 8.74
CA VAL A 64 -6.07 -10.98 8.17
C VAL A 64 -6.47 -10.17 6.94
N LEU A 65 -6.19 -8.87 6.94
CA LEU A 65 -6.74 -7.96 5.95
C LEU A 65 -5.65 -7.10 5.31
N HIS A 66 -5.44 -7.27 4.01
CA HIS A 66 -4.55 -6.40 3.25
C HIS A 66 -5.17 -5.02 3.15
N LEU A 67 -4.45 -4.01 3.64
CA LEU A 67 -4.89 -2.63 3.61
C LEU A 67 -4.64 -2.03 2.22
N GLU A 68 -5.40 -2.49 1.25
CA GLU A 68 -5.41 -1.93 -0.09
C GLU A 68 -6.53 -0.88 -0.24
N PRO A 69 -6.36 0.12 -1.12
CA PRO A 69 -7.39 1.13 -1.35
C PRO A 69 -8.72 0.56 -1.87
N VAL A 70 -8.71 -0.63 -2.49
CA VAL A 70 -9.92 -1.40 -2.87
C VAL A 70 -10.80 -1.69 -1.66
N LEU A 71 -10.22 -1.79 -0.46
CA LEU A 71 -10.95 -2.15 0.73
C LEU A 71 -11.98 -1.11 1.14
N ILE A 72 -11.72 0.17 0.85
CA ILE A 72 -12.70 1.24 1.03
C ILE A 72 -13.92 0.99 0.14
N LEU A 73 -13.70 0.64 -1.13
CA LEU A 73 -14.79 0.37 -2.08
C LEU A 73 -15.64 -0.81 -1.60
N SER A 74 -15.02 -1.91 -1.18
CA SER A 74 -15.76 -3.07 -0.64
C SER A 74 -16.55 -2.76 0.62
N VAL A 75 -16.02 -1.93 1.53
CA VAL A 75 -16.75 -1.50 2.74
C VAL A 75 -17.95 -0.62 2.36
N PHE A 76 -17.78 0.34 1.45
CA PHE A 76 -18.90 1.17 0.99
C PHE A 76 -19.98 0.35 0.27
N ASP A 77 -19.58 -0.59 -0.58
CA ASP A 77 -20.49 -1.49 -1.28
C ASP A 77 -21.31 -2.32 -0.30
N SER A 78 -20.65 -2.95 0.68
CA SER A 78 -21.33 -3.72 1.73
C SER A 78 -22.33 -2.88 2.54
N VAL A 79 -21.98 -1.65 2.90
CA VAL A 79 -22.88 -0.74 3.65
C VAL A 79 -24.08 -0.35 2.79
N LEU A 80 -23.86 -0.04 1.51
CA LEU A 80 -24.94 0.28 0.58
C LEU A 80 -25.86 -0.92 0.36
N THR A 81 -25.32 -2.11 0.09
CA THR A 81 -26.12 -3.34 -0.11
C THR A 81 -26.96 -3.64 1.12
N TYR A 82 -26.38 -3.61 2.32
CA TYR A 82 -27.14 -3.83 3.55
C TYR A 82 -28.17 -2.73 3.80
N GLY A 83 -27.82 -1.46 3.56
CA GLY A 83 -28.74 -0.34 3.69
C GLY A 83 -29.96 -0.47 2.76
N PHE A 84 -29.72 -0.83 1.50
CA PHE A 84 -30.78 -1.09 0.53
C PHE A 84 -31.63 -2.31 0.92
N LEU A 85 -31.00 -3.38 1.41
CA LEU A 85 -31.71 -4.57 1.87
C LEU A 85 -32.67 -4.23 3.03
N VAL A 86 -32.19 -3.50 4.04
CA VAL A 86 -33.02 -3.06 5.16
C VAL A 86 -34.16 -2.17 4.68
N LEU A 87 -33.88 -1.15 3.86
CA LEU A 87 -34.92 -0.28 3.31
C LEU A 87 -35.97 -1.04 2.50
N ASN A 88 -35.57 -2.11 1.80
CA ASN A 88 -36.49 -2.94 1.02
C ASN A 88 -37.38 -3.81 1.92
N ILE A 89 -36.84 -4.31 3.03
CA ILE A 89 -37.60 -5.11 4.01
C ILE A 89 -38.54 -4.22 4.84
N THR A 90 -38.11 -3.02 5.24
CA THR A 90 -38.92 -2.10 6.07
C THR A 90 -40.01 -1.36 5.25
N LYS A 91 -39.94 -1.39 3.92
CA LYS A 91 -40.98 -0.84 3.03
C LYS A 91 -42.15 -1.81 2.81
N HIS A 92 -42.06 -3.03 3.31
CA HIS A 92 -43.04 -4.09 3.14
C HIS A 92 -43.75 -4.42 4.45
#